data_AF-A0A7J8S0D8-F1
#
_entry.id   AF-A0A7J8S0D8-F1
#
_cell.length_a   1.000
_cell.length_b   1.000
_cell.length_c   1.000
_cell.angle_alpha   90.00
_cell.angle_beta   90.00
_cell.angle_gamma   90.00
#
_symmetry.space_group_name_H-M   'P 1'
#
loop_
_entity.id
_entity.type
_entity.pdbx_description
1 polymer ?
#
loop_
_entity_poly.entity_id
_entity_poly.type
_entity_poly.pdbx_seq_one_letter_code
_entity_poly.pdbx_strand_id
1 'polypeptide(L)' 'MNKKEILKLAKGFRGRAKNCIRIARERVEKALQYSYRDRRNKKRDMRSLWIQRINAGTRQHG' A
#
# COMPACT_ATOMS: atom_id res chain seq x y z
N MET A 1 6.82 19.17 4.63
CA MET A 1 7.58 17.94 4.96
C MET A 1 9.06 18.24 4.89
N ASN A 2 9.79 17.94 5.95
CA ASN A 2 11.23 18.22 6.02
C ASN A 2 12.03 17.17 5.25
N LYS A 3 13.23 17.52 4.74
CA LYS A 3 14.10 16.62 3.95
C LYS A 3 14.37 15.29 4.67
N LYS A 4 14.65 15.35 5.98
CA LYS A 4 14.91 14.16 6.80
C LYS A 4 13.70 13.23 6.88
N GLU A 5 12.50 13.78 6.98
CA GLU A 5 11.25 13.01 7.05
C GLU A 5 10.93 12.31 5.73
N ILE A 6 11.11 13.01 4.60
CA ILE A 6 10.90 12.44 3.26
C ILE A 6 11.86 11.27 3.04
N LEU A 7 13.14 11.44 3.37
CA LEU A 7 14.13 10.36 3.23
C LEU A 7 13.87 9.19 4.19
N LYS A 8 13.27 9.44 5.37
CA LYS A 8 12.81 8.39 6.28
C LYS A 8 11.68 7.57 5.65
N LEU A 9 10.68 8.22 5.04
CA LEU A 9 9.59 7.56 4.33
C LEU A 9 10.03 6.88 3.03
N ALA A 10 11.05 7.42 2.35
CA ALA A 10 11.60 6.88 1.11
C ALA A 10 12.55 5.68 1.33
N LYS A 11 12.76 5.23 2.57
CA LYS A 11 13.56 4.04 2.86
C LYS A 11 12.97 2.83 2.13
N GLY A 12 13.83 2.07 1.45
CA GLY A 12 13.44 0.91 0.64
C GLY A 12 13.08 1.22 -0.81
N PHE A 13 12.98 2.51 -1.20
CA PHE A 13 12.80 2.85 -2.61
C PHE A 13 14.03 2.50 -3.46
N ARG A 14 13.79 2.06 -4.70
CA ARG A 14 14.83 1.62 -5.63
C ARG A 14 15.56 2.81 -6.26
N GLY A 15 16.86 2.67 -6.51
CA GLY A 15 17.67 3.64 -7.25
C GLY A 15 17.76 5.00 -6.56
N ARG A 16 17.66 6.08 -7.35
CA ARG A 16 17.82 7.47 -6.85
C ARG A 16 16.65 7.96 -5.98
N ALA A 17 15.53 7.24 -5.96
CA ALA A 17 14.34 7.62 -5.20
C ALA A 17 14.50 7.55 -3.68
N LYS A 18 15.53 6.87 -3.17
CA LYS A 18 15.87 6.85 -1.73
C LYS A 18 16.92 7.90 -1.30
N ASN A 19 17.64 8.50 -2.25
CA ASN A 19 18.79 9.36 -1.97
C ASN A 19 18.58 10.82 -2.43
N CYS A 20 17.98 11.03 -3.61
CA CYS A 20 17.79 12.35 -4.19
C CYS A 20 16.44 12.94 -3.75
N ILE A 21 16.45 14.06 -3.01
CA ILE A 21 15.25 14.62 -2.39
C ILE A 21 14.13 14.96 -3.38
N ARG A 22 14.46 15.49 -4.56
CA ARG A 22 13.46 15.84 -5.59
C ARG A 22 12.68 14.61 -6.05
N ILE A 23 13.40 13.53 -6.38
CA ILE A 23 12.80 12.27 -6.85
C ILE A 23 12.08 11.57 -5.68
N ALA A 24 12.68 11.57 -4.49
CA ALA A 24 12.10 10.96 -3.29
C ALA A 24 10.74 11.58 -2.96
N ARG A 25 10.63 12.91 -3.06
CA ARG A 25 9.41 13.63 -2.73
C ARG A 25 8.24 13.24 -3.64
N GLU A 26 8.44 13.22 -4.96
CA GLU A 26 7.41 12.77 -5.92
C GLU A 26 6.94 11.33 -5.64
N ARG A 27 7.86 10.44 -5.26
CA ARG A 27 7.54 9.03 -4.96
C ARG A 27 6.81 8.88 -3.64
N VAL A 28 7.24 9.60 -2.60
CA VAL A 28 6.60 9.60 -1.29
C VAL A 28 5.17 10.15 -1.38
N GLU A 29 4.96 11.24 -2.12
CA GLU A 29 3.63 11.82 -2.32
C GLU A 29 2.65 10.81 -2.94
N LYS A 30 3.07 10.10 -4.00
CA LYS A 30 2.26 9.01 -4.60
C LYS A 30 2.05 7.84 -3.65
N ALA A 31 3.09 7.43 -2.91
CA ALA A 31 2.98 6.33 -1.95
C ALA A 31 1.97 6.64 -0.82
N LEU A 32 1.91 7.88 -0.36
CA LEU A 32 0.93 8.31 0.64
C LEU A 32 -0.50 8.31 0.09
N GLN A 33 -0.69 8.74 -1.17
CA GLN A 33 -1.99 8.64 -1.85
C GLN A 33 -2.45 7.19 -1.98
N TYR A 34 -1.55 6.27 -2.39
CA TYR A 34 -1.86 4.84 -2.44
C TYR A 34 -2.18 4.28 -1.06
N SER A 35 -1.40 4.62 -0.02
CA SER A 35 -1.68 4.20 1.34
C SER A 35 -3.08 4.62 1.80
N TYR A 36 -3.51 5.85 1.50
CA TYR A 36 -4.85 6.32 1.83
C TYR A 36 -5.94 5.53 1.10
N ARG A 37 -5.79 5.35 -0.21
CA ARG A 37 -6.71 4.56 -1.03
C ARG A 37 -6.80 3.12 -0.53
N ASP A 38 -5.67 2.50 -0.26
CA ASP A 38 -5.57 1.08 0.06
C ASP A 38 -6.11 0.79 1.48
N ARG A 39 -6.05 1.74 2.43
CA ARG A 39 -6.76 1.60 3.72
C ARG A 39 -8.27 1.45 3.55
N ARG A 40 -8.85 2.09 2.53
CA ARG A 40 -10.28 1.95 2.19
C ARG A 40 -10.54 0.66 1.42
N ASN A 41 -9.71 0.35 0.42
CA ASN A 41 -9.85 -0.86 -0.40
C ASN A 41 -9.63 -2.15 0.41
N LYS A 42 -8.67 -2.19 1.33
CA LYS A 42 -8.36 -3.37 2.16
C LYS A 42 -9.60 -3.93 2.86
N LYS A 43 -10.52 -3.07 3.32
CA LYS A 43 -11.77 -3.51 3.96
C LYS A 43 -12.67 -4.28 2.99
N ARG A 44 -12.77 -3.81 1.74
CA ARG A 44 -13.53 -4.47 0.67
C ARG A 44 -12.86 -5.76 0.22
N ASP A 45 -11.55 -5.72 -0.01
CA ASP A 45 -10.77 -6.85 -0.52
C ASP A 45 -10.80 -8.02 0.48
N MET A 46 -10.62 -7.71 1.77
CA MET A 46 -10.70 -8.72 2.84
C MET A 46 -12.10 -9.33 2.96
N ARG A 47 -13.16 -8.52 2.84
CA ARG A 47 -14.54 -9.05 2.85
C ARG A 47 -14.79 -9.99 1.68
N SER A 48 -14.34 -9.61 0.47
CA SER A 48 -14.44 -10.48 -0.71
C SER A 48 -13.69 -11.79 -0.50
N LEU A 49 -12.46 -11.73 0.02
CA LEU A 49 -11.67 -12.92 0.33
C LEU A 49 -12.35 -13.83 1.36
N TRP A 50 -12.97 -13.26 2.40
CA TRP A 50 -13.70 -14.05 3.39
C TRP A 50 -14.90 -14.78 2.79
N ILE A 51 -15.69 -14.08 1.98
CA ILE A 51 -16.83 -14.69 1.28
C ILE A 51 -16.33 -15.83 0.36
N GLN A 52 -15.24 -15.62 -0.38
CA GLN A 52 -14.66 -16.66 -1.23
C GLN A 52 -14.24 -17.90 -0.43
N ARG A 53 -13.57 -17.71 0.72
CA ARG A 53 -13.14 -18.82 1.59
C ARG A 53 -14.33 -19.57 2.18
N ILE A 54 -15.35 -18.86 2.67
CA ILE A 54 -16.57 -19.47 3.20
C ILE A 54 -17.27 -20.25 2.10
N ASN A 55 -17.51 -19.64 0.94
CA ASN A 55 -18.17 -20.29 -0.18
C ASN A 55 -17.41 -21.53 -0.68
N ALA A 56 -16.08 -21.50 -0.67
CA ALA A 56 -15.27 -22.67 -1.01
C ALA A 56 -15.48 -23.80 0.01
N GLY A 57 -15.53 -23.48 1.31
CA GLY A 57 -15.83 -24.44 2.36
C GLY A 57 -17.24 -25.02 2.27
N THR A 58 -18.27 -24.19 2.07
CA THR A 58 -19.66 -24.69 1.96
C THR A 58 -19.83 -25.59 0.75
N ARG A 59 -19.30 -25.21 -0.42
CA ARG A 59 -19.41 -26.01 -1.66
C ARG A 59 -18.78 -27.41 -1.55
N GLN A 60 -17.81 -27.61 -0.67
CA GLN A 60 -17.28 -28.95 -0.40
C GLN A 60 -18.27 -29.84 0.37
N HIS A 61 -19.24 -29.23 1.05
CA HIS A 61 -20.18 -29.88 1.95
C HIS A 61 -21.66 -29.75 1.55
N GLY A 62 -21.98 -29.03 0.46
CA GLY A 62 -23.34 -28.84 -0.08
C GLY A 62 -23.80 -27.39 -0.01
#